data_AF-A0A2V2GDN5-F1
#
_entry.id   AF-A0A2V2GDN5-F1
#
_cell.length_a   1.000
_cell.length_b   1.000
_cell.length_c   1.000
_cell.angle_alpha   90.00
_cell.angle_beta   90.00
_cell.angle_gamma   90.00
#
_symmetry.space_group_name_H-M   'P 1'
#
loop_
_entity.id
_entity.type
_entity.pdbx_description
1 polymer ?
#
loop_
_entity_poly.entity_id
_entity_poly.type
_entity_poly.pdbx_seq_one_letter_code
_entity_poly.pdbx_strand_id
1 'polypeptide(L)'
;MAKAKNSEQTAGTVVYVGPTVPGVANQNTFYTNGIPTPLAEAITKNPSMGGLVIPLDQLPDAMKKLRGGYGHIYRLYRLVQAKL
;
A
#
# COMPACT_ATOMS: atom_id res chain seq x y z
N MET A 1 -4.63 2.53 26.38
CA MET A 1 -5.21 1.82 25.22
C MET A 1 -4.64 2.44 23.94
N ALA A 2 -4.20 1.59 23.01
CA ALA A 2 -3.73 1.86 21.64
C ALA A 2 -2.94 3.16 21.38
N LYS A 3 -1.60 3.07 21.38
CA LYS A 3 -0.73 4.05 20.73
C LYS A 3 -0.96 3.97 19.21
N ALA A 4 -1.88 4.79 18.69
CA ALA A 4 -1.93 5.09 17.26
C ALA A 4 -0.61 5.80 16.91
N LYS A 5 0.29 5.08 16.23
CA LYS A 5 1.53 5.63 15.67
C LYS A 5 1.15 6.64 14.60
N ASN A 6 1.03 7.90 15.00
CA ASN A 6 1.06 9.06 14.13
C ASN A 6 2.40 9.77 14.34
N SER A 7 3.39 9.44 13.50
CA SER A 7 4.70 10.10 13.39
C SER A 7 5.50 9.33 12.32
N GLU A 8 5.83 9.80 11.13
CA GLU A 8 5.76 11.11 10.51
C GLU A 8 5.29 10.86 9.06
N GLN A 9 4.06 11.24 8.76
CA GLN A 9 3.63 11.38 7.37
C GLN A 9 4.00 12.81 6.98
N THR A 10 5.27 13.02 6.64
CA THR A 10 5.67 14.20 5.85
C THR A 10 4.66 14.31 4.73
N ALA A 11 4.02 15.46 4.58
CA ALA A 11 3.00 15.75 3.58
C ALA A 11 3.47 15.38 2.17
N GLY A 12 3.34 14.11 1.83
CA GLY A 12 4.04 13.47 0.73
C GLY A 12 3.12 12.43 0.17
N THR A 13 2.94 12.51 -1.15
CA THR A 13 2.08 11.62 -1.91
C THR A 13 2.48 10.16 -1.62
N VAL A 14 1.54 9.37 -1.12
CA VAL A 14 1.70 7.92 -1.01
C VAL A 14 1.03 7.25 -2.20
N VAL A 15 1.51 6.09 -2.58
CA VAL A 15 1.01 5.35 -3.74
C VAL A 15 0.75 3.91 -3.35
N TYR A 16 -0.40 3.41 -3.80
CA TYR A 16 -0.73 2.00 -3.65
C TYR A 16 -0.28 1.24 -4.90
N VAL A 17 0.71 0.36 -4.72
CA VAL A 17 1.28 -0.49 -5.79
C VAL A 17 0.73 -1.92 -5.79
N GLY A 18 -0.38 -2.14 -5.06
CA GLY A 18 -1.04 -3.43 -4.97
C GLY A 18 -2.02 -3.72 -6.11
N PRO A 19 -2.61 -4.93 -6.14
CA PRO A 19 -3.68 -5.26 -7.07
C PRO A 19 -4.95 -4.46 -6.74
N THR A 20 -5.80 -4.22 -7.75
CA THR A 20 -7.07 -3.49 -7.57
C THR A 20 -8.00 -4.26 -6.63
N VAL A 21 -8.38 -3.60 -5.52
CA VAL A 21 -9.34 -4.10 -4.53
C VAL A 21 -10.65 -3.33 -4.71
N PRO A 22 -11.73 -3.97 -5.20
CA PRO A 22 -13.01 -3.30 -5.41
C PRO A 22 -13.53 -2.61 -4.14
N GLY A 23 -13.91 -1.34 -4.24
CA GLY A 23 -14.43 -0.54 -3.13
C GLY A 23 -13.38 -0.04 -2.13
N VAL A 24 -12.10 -0.32 -2.35
CA VAL A 24 -11.03 -0.02 -1.39
C VAL A 24 -9.90 0.80 -2.01
N ALA A 25 -9.23 0.27 -3.05
CA ALA A 25 -8.11 0.93 -3.70
C ALA A 25 -7.88 0.37 -5.11
N ASN A 26 -7.65 1.26 -6.08
CA ASN A 26 -7.27 0.86 -7.43
C ASN A 26 -5.75 0.75 -7.56
N GLN A 27 -5.29 -0.14 -8.43
CA GLN A 27 -3.87 -0.26 -8.75
C GLN A 27 -3.29 1.09 -9.21
N ASN A 28 -2.09 1.42 -8.71
CA ASN A 28 -1.37 2.68 -8.99
C ASN A 28 -2.15 3.95 -8.62
N THR A 29 -2.96 3.90 -7.57
CA THR A 29 -3.61 5.10 -7.05
C THR A 29 -2.64 5.91 -6.21
N PHE A 30 -2.55 7.21 -6.50
CA PHE A 30 -1.78 8.17 -5.72
C PHE A 30 -2.71 8.88 -4.75
N TYR A 31 -2.31 8.91 -3.48
CA TYR A 31 -2.99 9.62 -2.42
C TYR A 31 -2.11 10.76 -1.93
N THR A 32 -2.49 11.98 -2.28
CA THR A 32 -1.79 13.22 -1.90
C THR A 32 -2.14 13.68 -0.49
N ASN A 33 -3.34 13.36 0.01
CA ASN A 33 -3.83 13.75 1.35
C ASN A 33 -3.75 12.60 2.37
N GLY A 34 -2.92 11.58 2.10
CA GLY A 34 -2.75 10.41 2.97
C GLY A 34 -3.74 9.27 2.71
N ILE A 35 -3.74 8.27 3.60
CA ILE A 35 -4.44 6.99 3.38
C ILE A 35 -5.96 7.19 3.59
N PRO A 36 -6.83 6.87 2.60
CA PRO A 36 -8.26 7.01 2.76
C PRO A 36 -8.82 5.97 3.76
N THR A 37 -9.91 6.31 4.45
CA THR A 37 -10.61 5.44 5.42
C THR A 37 -10.86 4.01 4.92
N PRO A 38 -11.41 3.77 3.71
CA PRO A 38 -11.62 2.41 3.20
C PRO A 38 -10.31 1.62 3.05
N LEU A 39 -9.20 2.28 2.69
CA LEU A 39 -7.88 1.63 2.63
C LEU A 39 -7.37 1.32 4.04
N ALA A 40 -7.54 2.21 5.02
CA ALA A 40 -7.15 1.95 6.41
C ALA A 40 -7.94 0.76 7.03
N GLU A 41 -9.24 0.66 6.77
CA GLU A 41 -10.05 -0.48 7.19
C GLU A 41 -9.62 -1.77 6.51
N ALA A 42 -9.32 -1.71 5.22
CA ALA A 42 -8.86 -2.87 4.48
C ALA A 42 -7.44 -3.31 4.89
N ILE A 43 -6.56 -2.39 5.28
CA ILE A 43 -5.27 -2.70 5.91
C ILE A 43 -5.50 -3.39 7.26
N THR A 44 -6.52 -2.97 8.02
CA THR A 44 -6.89 -3.64 9.28
C THR A 44 -7.37 -5.07 9.04
N LYS A 45 -8.18 -5.31 8.00
CA LYS A 45 -8.63 -6.66 7.60
C LYS A 45 -7.53 -7.50 6.96
N ASN A 46 -6.63 -6.85 6.22
CA ASN A 46 -5.51 -7.48 5.52
C ASN A 46 -4.24 -6.63 5.66
N PRO A 47 -3.43 -6.91 6.70
CA PRO A 47 -2.20 -6.16 6.97
C PRO A 47 -1.21 -6.15 5.78
N SER A 48 -1.31 -7.13 4.89
CA SER A 48 -0.49 -7.23 3.68
C SER A 48 -0.67 -6.04 2.74
N MET A 49 -1.86 -5.42 2.74
CA MET A 49 -2.11 -4.23 1.94
C MET A 49 -1.35 -3.00 2.46
N GLY A 50 -1.11 -2.93 3.77
CA GLY A 50 -0.39 -1.80 4.37
C GLY A 50 1.03 -1.71 3.85
N GLY A 51 1.69 -2.84 3.60
CA GLY A 51 3.02 -2.88 2.99
C GLY A 51 3.04 -2.67 1.47
N LEU A 52 1.87 -2.53 0.83
CA LEU A 52 1.74 -2.13 -0.58
C LEU A 52 1.46 -0.63 -0.73
N VAL A 53 1.29 0.09 0.38
CA VAL A 53 1.25 1.55 0.42
C VAL A 53 2.67 2.04 0.72
N ILE A 54 3.23 2.79 -0.21
CA ILE A 54 4.58 3.30 -0.09
C ILE A 54 4.63 4.79 -0.42
N PRO A 55 5.59 5.55 0.13
CA PRO A 55 5.80 6.94 -0.27
C PRO A 55 6.28 7.02 -1.73
N LEU A 56 5.95 8.12 -2.41
CA LEU A 56 6.33 8.36 -3.81
C LEU A 56 7.84 8.21 -4.05
N ASP A 57 8.66 8.62 -3.08
CA ASP A 57 10.13 8.51 -3.15
C ASP A 57 10.61 7.05 -3.29
N GLN A 58 9.83 6.09 -2.75
CA GLN A 58 10.14 4.66 -2.82
C GLN A 58 9.42 3.94 -3.98
N LEU A 59 8.59 4.66 -4.75
CA LEU A 59 7.90 4.10 -5.91
C LEU A 59 8.85 3.49 -6.95
N PRO A 60 9.97 4.12 -7.33
CA PRO A 60 10.88 3.55 -8.32
C PRO A 60 11.42 2.17 -7.89
N ASP A 61 11.79 2.03 -6.60
CA ASP A 61 12.34 0.78 -6.07
C ASP A 61 11.26 -0.29 -5.87
N ALA A 62 10.07 0.11 -5.40
CA ALA A 62 8.93 -0.80 -5.31
C ALA A 62 8.52 -1.32 -6.69
N MET A 63 8.46 -0.46 -7.70
CA MET A 63 8.15 -0.86 -9.07
C MET A 63 9.22 -1.78 -9.65
N LYS A 64 10.51 -1.56 -9.38
CA LYS A 64 11.58 -2.52 -9.74
C LYS A 64 11.37 -3.89 -9.11
N LYS A 65 11.04 -3.94 -7.82
CA LYS A 65 10.75 -5.20 -7.10
C LYS A 65 9.51 -5.91 -7.65
N LEU A 66 8.45 -5.15 -7.90
CA LEU A 66 7.18 -5.67 -8.43
C LEU A 66 7.35 -6.21 -9.85
N ARG A 67 8.02 -5.45 -10.73
CA ARG A 67 8.34 -5.85 -12.12
C ARG A 67 9.34 -6.99 -12.18
N GLY A 68 10.33 -6.97 -11.30
CA GLY A 68 11.34 -8.02 -11.21
C GLY A 68 10.82 -9.32 -10.58
N GLY A 69 9.61 -9.31 -10.00
CA GLY A 69 9.04 -10.49 -9.37
C GLY A 69 9.76 -10.92 -8.10
N TYR A 70 10.47 -10.00 -7.43
CA TYR A 70 11.28 -10.32 -6.26
C TYR A 70 11.05 -9.33 -5.11
N GLY A 71 11.47 -9.74 -3.91
CA GLY A 71 11.40 -8.92 -2.73
C GLY A 71 10.04 -8.92 -2.03
N HIS A 72 10.02 -8.24 -0.90
CA HIS A 72 8.89 -8.20 0.04
C HIS A 72 7.60 -7.65 -0.60
N ILE A 73 7.69 -6.57 -1.38
CA ILE A 73 6.53 -5.92 -2.02
C ILE A 73 5.84 -6.87 -2.99
N TYR A 74 6.60 -7.57 -3.84
CA TYR A 74 6.03 -8.56 -4.77
C TYR A 74 5.34 -9.72 -4.05
N ARG A 75 5.92 -10.19 -2.93
CA ARG A 75 5.30 -11.24 -2.11
C ARG A 75 3.99 -10.78 -1.49
N LEU A 76 3.93 -9.55 -0.96
CA LEU A 76 2.69 -8.96 -0.46
C LEU A 76 1.64 -8.80 -1.58
N TYR A 77 2.08 -8.34 -2.75
CA TYR A 77 1.21 -8.16 -3.92
C TYR A 77 0.52 -9.48 -4.25
N ARG A 78 1.27 -10.58 -4.34
CA ARG A 78 0.71 -11.92 -4.59
C ARG A 78 -0.23 -12.40 -3.49
N LEU A 79 0.07 -12.10 -2.23
CA LEU A 79 -0.80 -12.49 -1.10
C LEU A 79 -2.14 -11.77 -1.13
N VAL A 80 -2.14 -10.47 -1.49
CA VAL A 80 -3.38 -9.71 -1.66
C VAL A 80 -4.11 -10.17 -2.92
N GLN A 81 -3.38 -10.42 -4.02
CA GLN A 81 -3.95 -10.88 -5.28
C GLN A 81 -4.62 -12.26 -5.18
N ALA A 82 -4.05 -13.18 -4.40
CA ALA A 82 -4.65 -14.50 -4.18
C ALA A 82 -5.92 -14.47 -3.31
N LYS A 83 -6.24 -13.32 -2.72
CA LYS A 83 -7.32 -13.13 -1.75
C LYS A 83 -8.41 -12.17 -2.24
N LEU A 84 -8.21 -11.63 -3.44
CA LEU A 84 -9.16 -10.84 -4.22
C LEU A 84 -10.04 -11.77 -5.06
#